data_AF-A0A9Q3E2F8-F1
#
_entry.id   AF-A0A9Q3E2F8-F1
#
_cell.length_a   1.000
_cell.length_b   1.000
_cell.length_c   1.000
_cell.angle_alpha   90.00
_cell.angle_beta   90.00
_cell.angle_gamma   90.00
#
_symmetry.space_group_name_H-M   'P 1'
#
loop_
_entity.id
_entity.type
_entity.pdbx_description
1 polymer ?
#
loop_
_entity_poly.entity_id
_entity_poly.type
_entity_poly.pdbx_seq_one_letter_code
_entity_poly.pdbx_strand_id
1 'polypeptide(L)'
;MTEERFKAYEELKNDLTNAPFLLIPYCKLPFKLYIDACGEGLGAGLHQTQIINDKPVEGPICFISRQIKPTEARYGEIQMECIFSVWALEKLQYYLDGTVFGVIIDCNAVKSLLNIKTTNRNVLRRQIDIQEYRGNMTIAHKSGNIHKIADGLSRWALANTPENTAWVP
;
A
#
# COMPACT_ATOMS: atom_id res chain seq x y z
N MET A 1 15.37 14.40 28.94
CA MET A 1 15.41 13.59 27.70
C MET A 1 16.50 12.55 27.93
N THR A 2 16.16 11.27 28.01
CA THR A 2 17.12 10.18 28.33
C THR A 2 18.12 9.97 27.19
N GLU A 3 19.35 9.54 27.50
CA GLU A 3 20.40 9.30 26.48
C GLU A 3 19.94 8.35 25.36
N GLU A 4 19.15 7.33 25.69
CA GLU A 4 18.57 6.40 24.72
C GLU A 4 17.67 7.11 23.69
N ARG A 5 16.88 8.10 24.12
CA ARG A 5 15.99 8.85 23.22
C ARG A 5 16.78 9.78 22.31
N PHE A 6 17.91 10.30 22.79
CA PHE A 6 18.78 11.14 21.99
C PHE A 6 19.48 10.33 20.89
N LYS A 7 20.00 9.14 21.23
CA LYS A 7 20.57 8.22 20.23
C LYS A 7 19.55 7.79 19.18
N ALA A 8 18.35 7.37 19.60
CA ALA A 8 17.30 7.00 18.66
C ALA A 8 16.88 8.16 17.74
N TYR A 9 16.89 9.40 18.26
CA TYR A 9 16.61 10.59 17.45
C TYR A 9 17.71 10.87 16.41
N GLU A 10 18.98 10.75 16.79
CA GLU A 10 20.09 10.93 15.84
C GLU A 10 20.14 9.83 14.78
N GLU A 11 19.86 8.58 15.16
CA GLU A 11 19.71 7.47 14.21
C GLU A 11 18.60 7.75 13.21
N LEU A 12 17.41 8.12 13.69
CA LEU A 12 16.28 8.47 12.82
C LEU A 12 16.62 9.63 11.88
N LYS A 13 17.33 10.65 12.37
CA LYS A 13 17.76 11.79 11.56
C LYS A 13 18.73 11.33 10.46
N ASN A 14 19.69 10.48 10.79
CA ASN A 14 20.61 9.91 9.81
C ASN A 14 19.88 9.04 8.78
N ASP A 15 18.94 8.21 9.21
CA ASP A 15 18.16 7.35 8.32
C ASP A 15 17.30 8.16 7.36
N LEU A 16 16.65 9.23 7.83
CA LEU A 16 15.87 10.13 6.99
C LEU A 16 16.75 10.91 5.99
N THR A 17 17.97 11.28 6.40
CA THR A 17 18.90 12.03 5.54
C THR A 17 19.55 11.14 4.48
N ASN A 18 19.72 9.84 4.78
CA ASN A 18 20.27 8.84 3.87
C ASN A 18 19.19 7.95 3.23
N ALA A 19 17.91 8.31 3.39
CA ALA A 19 16.81 7.51 2.89
C ALA A 19 16.97 7.31 1.37
N PRO A 20 16.71 6.09 0.86
CA PRO A 20 16.85 5.82 -0.56
C PRO A 20 15.94 6.76 -1.36
N PHE A 21 16.52 7.42 -2.36
CA PHE A 21 15.77 8.25 -3.30
C PHE A 21 14.66 7.43 -3.96
N LEU A 22 13.53 8.08 -4.22
CA LEU A 22 12.46 7.48 -5.01
C LEU A 22 13.02 7.11 -6.39
N LEU A 23 12.75 5.88 -6.82
CA LEU A 23 13.09 5.41 -8.15
C LEU A 23 12.19 6.07 -9.19
N ILE A 24 12.77 6.38 -10.34
CA ILE A 24 12.02 6.85 -11.50
C ILE A 24 11.22 5.65 -12.05
N PRO A 25 9.90 5.76 -12.23
CA PRO A 25 9.08 4.65 -12.69
C PRO A 25 9.45 4.24 -14.12
N TYR A 26 9.52 2.93 -14.36
CA TYR A 26 9.74 2.38 -15.69
C TYR A 26 8.60 1.45 -16.10
N CYS A 27 7.70 1.94 -16.95
CA CYS A 27 6.42 1.27 -17.26
C CYS A 27 6.53 -0.13 -17.90
N LYS A 28 7.72 -0.53 -18.41
CA LYS A 28 7.92 -1.87 -18.99
C LYS A 28 8.30 -2.94 -17.97
N LEU A 29 8.65 -2.54 -16.74
CA LEU A 29 8.98 -3.47 -15.66
C LEU A 29 7.78 -3.62 -14.71
N PRO A 30 7.61 -4.80 -14.10
CA PRO A 30 6.46 -5.04 -13.24
C PRO A 30 6.55 -4.23 -11.95
N PHE A 31 5.42 -3.71 -11.50
CA PHE A 31 5.31 -3.00 -10.22
C PHE A 31 4.97 -3.96 -9.07
N LYS A 32 5.31 -3.55 -7.85
CA LYS A 32 4.91 -4.19 -6.60
C LYS A 32 4.20 -3.16 -5.73
N LEU A 33 2.93 -3.40 -5.47
CA LEU A 33 2.11 -2.56 -4.61
C LEU A 33 1.97 -3.22 -3.25
N TYR A 34 2.62 -2.65 -2.24
CA TYR A 34 2.45 -3.03 -0.84
C TYR A 34 1.29 -2.25 -0.25
N ILE A 35 0.33 -2.95 0.35
CA ILE A 35 -0.85 -2.34 0.97
C ILE A 35 -0.95 -2.85 2.39
N ASP A 36 -1.08 -1.93 3.32
CA ASP A 36 -1.35 -2.24 4.71
C ASP A 36 -2.48 -1.37 5.28
N ALA A 37 -3.20 -1.98 6.20
CA ALA A 37 -4.49 -1.57 6.68
C ALA A 37 -4.55 -1.76 8.18
N CYS A 38 -4.72 -0.68 8.94
CA CYS A 38 -4.93 -0.80 10.37
C CYS A 38 -6.18 -0.03 10.81
N GLY A 39 -6.51 -0.15 12.10
CA GLY A 39 -7.66 0.53 12.69
C GLY A 39 -7.53 2.06 12.77
N GLU A 40 -6.39 2.64 12.41
CA GLU A 40 -6.14 4.09 12.48
C GLU A 40 -5.97 4.71 11.08
N GLY A 41 -5.39 3.96 10.15
CA GLY A 41 -5.03 4.47 8.84
C GLY A 41 -4.73 3.37 7.85
N LEU A 42 -4.52 3.81 6.61
CA LEU A 42 -4.13 2.94 5.52
C LEU A 42 -2.91 3.53 4.82
N GLY A 43 -2.03 2.63 4.43
CA GLY A 43 -0.76 2.93 3.80
C GLY A 43 -0.55 2.04 2.59
N ALA A 44 -0.01 2.62 1.52
CA ALA A 44 0.47 1.84 0.40
C ALA A 44 1.79 2.39 -0.14
N GLY A 45 2.66 1.47 -0.54
CA GLY A 45 3.94 1.76 -1.17
C GLY A 45 4.02 1.09 -2.53
N LEU A 46 4.17 1.90 -3.58
CA LEU A 46 4.45 1.42 -4.93
C LEU A 46 5.95 1.28 -5.10
N HIS A 47 6.40 0.07 -5.41
CA HIS A 47 7.80 -0.29 -5.57
C HIS A 47 8.05 -0.90 -6.94
N GLN A 48 9.30 -0.88 -7.36
CA GLN A 48 9.75 -1.57 -8.57
C GLN A 48 11.16 -2.12 -8.38
N THR A 49 11.42 -3.26 -8.99
CA THR A 49 12.77 -3.82 -9.06
C THR A 49 13.43 -3.36 -10.35
N GLN A 50 14.53 -2.62 -10.24
CA GLN A 50 15.31 -2.08 -11.37
C GLN A 50 16.77 -2.54 -11.26
N ILE A 51 17.50 -2.55 -12.38
CA ILE A 51 18.93 -2.84 -12.37
C ILE A 51 19.67 -1.51 -12.18
N ILE A 52 20.35 -1.37 -11.04
CA ILE A 52 21.19 -0.22 -10.70
C ILE A 52 22.59 -0.76 -10.42
N ASN A 53 23.60 -0.25 -11.13
CA ASN A 53 24.99 -0.72 -11.02
C ASN A 53 25.10 -2.25 -11.16
N ASP A 54 24.46 -2.81 -12.20
CA ASP A 54 24.41 -4.25 -12.52
C ASP A 54 23.81 -5.16 -11.45
N LYS A 55 23.10 -4.58 -10.47
CA LYS A 55 22.42 -5.32 -9.40
C LYS A 55 20.92 -5.05 -9.39
N PRO A 56 20.07 -6.06 -9.16
CA PRO A 56 18.65 -5.85 -8.97
C PRO A 56 18.43 -5.16 -7.62
N VAL A 57 17.87 -3.96 -7.66
CA VAL A 57 17.50 -3.16 -6.49
C VAL A 57 16.00 -2.94 -6.53
N GLU A 58 15.31 -3.34 -5.46
CA GLU A 58 13.92 -2.96 -5.24
C GLU A 58 13.89 -1.64 -4.50
N GLY A 59 13.24 -0.63 -5.08
CA GLY A 59 13.10 0.68 -4.48
C GLY A 59 11.69 1.25 -4.60
N PRO A 60 11.36 2.22 -3.73
CA PRO A 60 10.07 2.87 -3.74
C PRO A 60 9.96 3.86 -4.89
N ILE A 61 8.78 3.96 -5.48
CA ILE A 61 8.41 4.94 -6.51
C ILE A 61 7.51 6.00 -5.90
N CYS A 62 6.51 5.56 -5.15
CA CYS A 62 5.52 6.44 -4.55
C CYS A 62 4.96 5.81 -3.27
N PHE A 63 4.61 6.66 -2.31
CA PHE A 63 3.89 6.29 -1.11
C PHE A 63 2.59 7.08 -1.03
N ILE A 64 1.53 6.42 -0.64
CA ILE A 64 0.22 7.04 -0.38
C ILE A 64 -0.26 6.61 1.00
N SER A 65 -0.84 7.53 1.75
CA SER A 65 -1.46 7.21 3.04
C SER A 65 -2.62 8.17 3.32
N ARG A 66 -3.62 7.67 4.05
CA ARG A 66 -4.68 8.52 4.60
C ARG A 66 -5.26 7.89 5.86
N GLN A 67 -5.83 8.71 6.72
CA GLN A 67 -6.62 8.25 7.85
C GLN A 67 -7.92 7.59 7.38
N ILE A 68 -8.37 6.61 8.17
CA ILE A 68 -9.66 5.98 7.94
C ILE A 68 -10.80 6.95 8.22
N LYS A 69 -11.90 6.79 7.48
CA LYS A 69 -13.12 7.54 7.77
C LYS A 69 -13.88 6.94 8.96
N PRO A 70 -14.67 7.73 9.70
CA PRO A 70 -15.53 7.21 10.78
C PRO A 70 -16.51 6.11 10.33
N THR A 71 -16.90 6.11 9.06
CA THR A 71 -17.73 5.06 8.45
C THR A 71 -16.93 3.79 8.18
N GLU A 72 -15.67 3.93 7.76
CA GLU A 72 -14.77 2.82 7.47
C GLU A 72 -14.36 2.10 8.77
N ALA A 73 -14.17 2.85 9.85
CA ALA A 73 -13.86 2.31 11.19
C ALA A 73 -14.88 1.27 11.72
N ARG A 74 -16.07 1.17 11.12
CA ARG A 74 -17.11 0.21 11.50
C ARG A 74 -17.03 -1.12 10.75
N TYR A 75 -16.17 -1.20 9.74
CA TYR A 75 -16.03 -2.41 8.93
C TYR A 75 -15.06 -3.40 9.59
N GLY A 76 -15.30 -4.70 9.37
CA GLY A 76 -14.36 -5.73 9.77
C GLY A 76 -13.09 -5.73 8.90
N GLU A 77 -12.02 -6.33 9.40
CA GLU A 77 -10.67 -6.34 8.79
C GLU A 77 -10.69 -6.72 7.30
N ILE A 78 -11.40 -7.78 6.93
CA ILE A 78 -11.50 -8.23 5.52
C ILE A 78 -12.13 -7.15 4.64
N GLN A 79 -13.20 -6.50 5.11
CA GLN A 79 -13.88 -5.44 4.35
C GLN A 79 -12.98 -4.21 4.20
N MET A 80 -12.26 -3.86 5.26
CA MET A 80 -11.29 -2.77 5.26
C MET A 80 -10.19 -3.02 4.24
N GLU A 81 -9.54 -4.18 4.27
CA GLU A 81 -8.52 -4.52 3.28
C GLU A 81 -9.04 -4.53 1.85
N CYS A 82 -10.27 -4.98 1.61
CA CYS A 82 -10.88 -4.89 0.28
C CYS A 82 -11.04 -3.44 -0.16
N ILE A 83 -11.62 -2.59 0.70
CA ILE A 83 -11.84 -1.17 0.41
C ILE A 83 -10.51 -0.46 0.15
N PHE A 84 -9.48 -0.77 0.93
CA PHE A 84 -8.17 -0.15 0.81
C PHE A 84 -7.41 -0.63 -0.41
N SER A 85 -7.56 -1.91 -0.77
CA SER A 85 -7.03 -2.44 -2.03
C SER A 85 -7.58 -1.67 -3.22
N VAL A 86 -8.92 -1.50 -3.29
CA VAL A 86 -9.55 -0.74 -4.37
C VAL A 86 -9.08 0.71 -4.38
N TRP A 87 -9.06 1.36 -3.22
CA TRP A 87 -8.59 2.74 -3.09
C TRP A 87 -7.14 2.93 -3.58
N ALA A 88 -6.24 2.02 -3.22
CA ALA A 88 -4.84 2.12 -3.62
C ALA A 88 -4.67 1.93 -5.14
N LEU A 89 -5.43 1.01 -5.73
CA LEU A 89 -5.46 0.78 -7.18
C LEU A 89 -6.01 2.02 -7.92
N GLU A 90 -7.14 2.57 -7.47
CA GLU A 90 -7.73 3.79 -8.05
C GLU A 90 -6.76 4.98 -7.98
N LYS A 91 -6.09 5.18 -6.84
CA LYS A 91 -5.15 6.30 -6.66
C LYS A 91 -3.88 6.15 -7.50
N LEU A 92 -3.44 4.92 -7.75
CA LEU A 92 -2.23 4.61 -8.51
C LEU A 92 -2.51 4.17 -9.94
N GLN A 93 -3.75 4.36 -10.43
CA GLN A 93 -4.18 3.94 -11.77
C GLN A 93 -3.21 4.39 -12.86
N TYR A 94 -2.70 5.63 -12.78
CA TYR A 94 -1.75 6.18 -13.76
C TYR A 94 -0.43 5.39 -13.89
N TYR A 95 -0.05 4.62 -12.87
CA TYR A 95 1.12 3.74 -12.91
C TYR A 95 0.76 2.30 -13.30
N LEU A 96 -0.40 1.84 -12.84
CA LEU A 96 -0.79 0.43 -12.91
C LEU A 96 -1.49 0.08 -14.23
N ASP A 97 -2.18 1.04 -14.84
CA ASP A 97 -2.91 0.81 -16.08
C ASP A 97 -1.98 0.36 -17.21
N GLY A 98 -2.37 -0.69 -17.92
CA GLY A 98 -1.58 -1.31 -18.99
C GLY A 98 -0.29 -2.02 -18.56
N THR A 99 0.01 -2.13 -17.25
CA THR A 99 1.22 -2.78 -16.75
C THR A 99 0.92 -4.03 -15.94
N VAL A 100 1.91 -4.92 -15.80
CA VAL A 100 1.80 -6.10 -14.93
C VAL A 100 2.27 -5.73 -13.54
N PHE A 101 1.51 -6.08 -12.51
CA PHE A 101 1.87 -5.75 -11.13
C PHE A 101 1.43 -6.79 -10.11
N GLY A 102 2.19 -6.86 -9.02
CA GLY A 102 1.86 -7.66 -7.85
C GLY A 102 1.29 -6.79 -6.73
N VAL A 103 0.18 -7.20 -6.14
CA VAL A 103 -0.36 -6.63 -4.91
C VAL A 103 0.05 -7.51 -3.75
N ILE A 104 0.68 -6.93 -2.73
CA ILE A 104 1.12 -7.60 -1.51
C ILE A 104 0.30 -7.05 -0.34
N ILE A 105 -0.32 -7.95 0.41
CA ILE A 105 -1.25 -7.66 1.52
C ILE A 105 -1.01 -8.60 2.71
N ASP A 106 -1.45 -8.19 3.92
CA ASP A 106 -1.33 -8.99 5.14
C ASP A 106 -2.59 -9.85 5.45
N CYS A 107 -3.67 -9.78 4.66
CA CYS A 107 -4.79 -10.71 4.81
C CYS A 107 -4.79 -11.87 3.80
N ASN A 108 -4.68 -13.09 4.31
CA ASN A 108 -4.87 -14.30 3.53
C ASN A 108 -6.25 -14.41 2.86
N ALA A 109 -7.30 -13.87 3.48
CA ALA A 109 -8.65 -13.93 2.90
C ALA A 109 -8.73 -13.10 1.59
N VAL A 110 -8.07 -11.94 1.57
CA VAL A 110 -8.05 -11.00 0.44
C VAL A 110 -7.09 -11.47 -0.65
N LYS A 111 -6.19 -12.44 -0.38
CA LYS A 111 -5.42 -13.12 -1.44
C LYS A 111 -6.33 -13.70 -2.53
N SER A 112 -7.51 -14.18 -2.12
CA SER A 112 -8.50 -14.72 -3.05
C SER A 112 -9.54 -13.68 -3.48
N LEU A 113 -9.35 -12.38 -3.27
CA LEU A 113 -10.36 -11.32 -3.46
C LEU A 113 -11.12 -11.44 -4.78
N LEU A 114 -10.42 -11.70 -5.88
CA LEU A 114 -11.01 -11.88 -7.22
C LEU A 114 -11.92 -13.11 -7.36
N ASN A 115 -11.82 -14.06 -6.43
CA ASN A 115 -12.51 -15.34 -6.39
C ASN A 115 -13.31 -15.57 -5.10
N ILE A 116 -13.38 -14.59 -4.18
CA ILE A 116 -14.16 -14.72 -2.95
C ILE A 116 -15.64 -14.87 -3.33
N LYS A 117 -16.26 -15.95 -2.85
CA LYS A 117 -17.72 -16.07 -2.83
C LYS A 117 -18.22 -15.48 -1.52
N THR A 118 -18.86 -14.32 -1.57
CA THR A 118 -19.38 -13.62 -0.40
C THR A 118 -20.80 -13.14 -0.62
N THR A 119 -21.60 -13.18 0.43
CA THR A 119 -22.94 -12.56 0.46
C THR A 119 -22.88 -11.08 0.81
N ASN A 120 -21.71 -10.58 1.20
CA ASN A 120 -21.52 -9.18 1.56
C ASN A 120 -21.47 -8.29 0.31
N ARG A 121 -22.47 -7.42 0.16
CA ARG A 121 -22.60 -6.50 -0.98
C ARG A 121 -21.42 -5.54 -1.12
N ASN A 122 -20.79 -5.11 -0.03
CA ASN A 122 -19.66 -4.18 -0.09
C ASN A 122 -18.44 -4.86 -0.72
N VAL A 123 -18.11 -6.08 -0.28
CA VAL A 123 -16.99 -6.84 -0.84
C VAL A 123 -17.26 -7.22 -2.29
N LEU A 124 -18.50 -7.62 -2.62
CA LEU A 124 -18.89 -7.93 -4.00
C LEU A 124 -18.73 -6.71 -4.93
N ARG A 125 -19.15 -5.52 -4.50
CA ARG A 125 -18.94 -4.28 -5.26
C ARG A 125 -17.45 -4.04 -5.51
N ARG A 126 -16.63 -4.13 -4.47
CA ARG A 126 -15.18 -3.96 -4.58
C ARG A 126 -14.51 -5.00 -5.47
N GLN A 127 -15.00 -6.23 -5.47
CA GLN A 127 -14.54 -7.27 -6.39
C GLN A 127 -14.84 -6.92 -7.85
N ILE A 128 -15.97 -6.27 -8.14
CA ILE A 128 -16.33 -5.78 -9.47
C ILE A 128 -15.40 -4.62 -9.88
N ASP A 129 -15.18 -3.65 -8.97
CA ASP A 129 -14.33 -2.47 -9.23
C ASP A 129 -12.93 -2.87 -9.72
N ILE A 130 -12.34 -3.94 -9.15
CA ILE A 130 -10.97 -4.38 -9.50
C ILE A 130 -10.91 -5.40 -10.65
N GLN A 131 -12.04 -5.77 -11.28
CA GLN A 131 -12.03 -6.76 -12.36
C GLN A 131 -11.20 -6.31 -13.56
N GLU A 132 -11.10 -5.01 -13.81
CA GLU A 132 -10.29 -4.47 -14.91
C GLU A 132 -8.83 -4.90 -14.83
N TYR A 133 -8.28 -5.01 -13.62
CA TYR A 133 -6.88 -5.41 -13.39
C TYR A 133 -6.67 -6.92 -13.38
N ARG A 134 -7.73 -7.75 -13.46
CA ARG A 134 -7.65 -9.20 -13.29
C ARG A 134 -6.64 -9.89 -14.22
N GLY A 135 -6.45 -9.37 -15.43
CA GLY A 135 -5.49 -9.93 -16.40
C GLY A 135 -4.03 -9.67 -16.06
N ASN A 136 -3.74 -8.54 -15.39
CA ASN A 136 -2.38 -8.05 -15.19
C ASN A 136 -1.95 -8.01 -13.70
N MET A 137 -2.89 -8.24 -12.79
CA MET A 137 -2.70 -8.18 -11.34
C MET A 137 -2.55 -9.57 -10.73
N THR A 138 -1.50 -9.76 -9.92
CA THR A 138 -1.34 -10.93 -9.06
C THR A 138 -1.42 -10.53 -7.59
N ILE A 139 -2.24 -11.19 -6.78
CA ILE A 139 -2.35 -10.91 -5.35
C ILE A 139 -1.56 -11.95 -4.56
N ALA A 140 -0.62 -11.49 -3.74
CA ALA A 140 0.19 -12.30 -2.84
C ALA A 140 0.00 -11.87 -1.39
N HIS A 141 0.01 -12.83 -0.48
CA HIS A 141 -0.01 -12.57 0.95
C HIS A 141 1.42 -12.55 1.49
N LYS A 142 1.73 -11.56 2.33
CA LYS A 142 2.99 -11.46 3.07
C LYS A 142 2.69 -11.08 4.51
N SER A 143 3.14 -11.92 5.44
CA SER A 143 2.92 -11.70 6.88
C SER A 143 3.45 -10.34 7.35
N GLY A 144 2.68 -9.68 8.22
CA GLY A 144 2.91 -8.33 8.75
C GLY A 144 4.31 -8.09 9.32
N ASN A 145 4.92 -9.12 9.93
CA ASN A 145 6.30 -9.04 10.44
C ASN A 145 7.34 -8.68 9.36
N ILE A 146 7.04 -9.01 8.10
CA ILE A 146 7.88 -8.76 6.92
C ILE A 146 7.30 -7.61 6.07
N HIS A 147 6.11 -7.10 6.40
CA HIS A 147 5.38 -6.04 5.68
C HIS A 147 5.67 -4.64 6.24
N LYS A 148 6.94 -4.34 6.54
CA LYS A 148 7.32 -3.08 7.20
C LYS A 148 7.12 -1.83 6.35
N ILE A 149 7.04 -1.96 5.02
CA ILE A 149 6.96 -0.85 4.08
C ILE A 149 5.66 -0.06 4.27
N ALA A 150 4.52 -0.75 4.26
CA ALA A 150 3.21 -0.13 4.36
C ALA A 150 2.73 0.01 5.82
N ASP A 151 3.27 -0.79 6.75
CA ASP A 151 2.92 -0.76 8.18
C ASP A 151 3.20 0.59 8.85
N GLY A 152 4.34 1.23 8.52
CA GLY A 152 4.64 2.58 9.03
C GLY A 152 3.62 3.61 8.56
N LEU A 153 3.19 3.50 7.30
CA LEU A 153 2.26 4.44 6.66
C LEU A 153 0.81 4.25 7.13
N SER A 154 0.40 3.03 7.46
CA SER A 154 -0.94 2.75 7.98
C SER A 154 -1.08 3.23 9.43
N ARG A 155 -0.05 2.98 10.27
CA ARG A 155 -0.04 3.36 11.70
C ARG A 155 0.15 4.86 11.93
N TRP A 156 0.84 5.55 11.03
CA TRP A 156 1.09 7.00 11.11
C TRP A 156 0.50 7.72 9.89
N ALA A 157 -0.75 7.39 9.56
CA ALA A 157 -1.37 7.89 8.36
C ALA A 157 -1.62 9.39 8.38
N LEU A 158 -1.43 10.03 7.23
CA LEU A 158 -1.74 11.45 7.03
C LEU A 158 -3.23 11.71 7.19
N ALA A 159 -3.58 12.89 7.71
CA ALA A 159 -4.97 13.28 7.87
C ALA A 159 -5.72 13.22 6.52
N ASN A 160 -6.99 12.79 6.56
CA ASN A 160 -7.83 12.77 5.37
C ASN A 160 -8.45 14.15 5.12
N THR A 161 -7.61 15.12 4.77
CA THR A 161 -8.00 16.51 4.47
C THR A 161 -7.69 16.87 3.01
N PRO A 162 -8.30 17.92 2.42
CA PRO A 162 -8.09 18.29 1.02
C PRO A 162 -6.64 18.59 0.64
N GLU A 163 -5.78 18.91 1.61
CA GLU A 163 -4.34 19.13 1.42
C GLU A 163 -3.57 17.82 1.17
N ASN A 164 -4.13 16.68 1.57
CA ASN A 164 -3.55 15.36 1.31
C ASN A 164 -3.86 14.94 -0.14
N THR A 165 -2.83 14.64 -0.94
CA THR A 165 -2.99 14.17 -2.32
C THR A 165 -3.77 12.85 -2.41
N ALA A 166 -3.75 12.06 -1.34
CA ALA A 166 -4.46 10.80 -1.20
C ALA A 166 -5.89 10.97 -0.63
N TRP A 167 -6.38 12.21 -0.48
CA TRP A 167 -7.69 12.54 0.08
C TRP A 167 -8.85 11.85 -0.62
N VAL A 168 -9.87 11.52 0.19
CA VAL A 168 -11.17 11.07 -0.27
C VAL A 168 -12.25 11.94 0.40
N PRO A 169 -13.08 12.68 -0.38
CA PRO A 169 -14.18 13.48 0.15
C PRO A 169 -15.19 12.68 0.95
#